data_AF-A0A178EIF4-F1
#
_entry.id   AF-A0A178EIF4-F1
#
_cell.length_a   1.000
_cell.length_b   1.000
_cell.length_c   1.000
_cell.angle_alpha   90.00
_cell.angle_beta   90.00
_cell.angle_gamma   90.00
#
_symmetry.space_group_name_H-M   'P 1'
#
loop_
_entity.id
_entity.type
_entity.pdbx_description
1 polymer ?
#
loop_
_entity_poly.entity_id
_entity_poly.type
_entity_poly.pdbx_seq_one_letter_code
_entity_poly.pdbx_strand_id
1 'polypeptide(L)' 'ATQAVSKDARCGPSFGGRTCLGSEWGDCCSQYSYCGSTLAYCEAKTCQKVGALTSCSHLGYTLITHCLGLR' A
#
# COMPACT_ATOMS: atom_id res chain seq x y z
N ALA A 1 -13.86 6.41 0.69
CA ALA A 1 -13.21 6.73 1.98
C ALA A 1 -11.81 7.27 1.70
N THR A 2 -11.56 8.53 2.02
CA THR A 2 -10.24 9.15 1.88
C THR A 2 -9.32 8.57 2.96
N GLN A 3 -8.37 7.71 2.59
CA GLN A 3 -7.43 7.10 3.55
C GLN A 3 -6.44 8.16 4.04
N ALA A 4 -6.16 8.19 5.35
CA ALA A 4 -5.20 9.13 5.93
C ALA A 4 -3.77 8.69 5.62
N VAL A 5 -2.90 9.61 5.18
CA VAL A 5 -1.48 9.33 4.98
C VAL A 5 -0.83 9.03 6.34
N SER A 6 -0.02 7.98 6.38
CA SER A 6 0.76 7.61 7.56
C SER A 6 1.69 8.75 7.96
N LYS A 7 1.89 8.94 9.27
CA LYS A 7 2.86 9.90 9.85
C LYS A 7 3.89 9.23 10.76
N ASP A 8 3.80 7.91 10.85
CA ASP A 8 4.50 7.08 11.83
C ASP A 8 4.99 5.77 11.17
N ALA A 9 5.06 5.76 9.84
CA ALA A 9 5.35 4.60 9.01
C ALA A 9 4.40 3.40 9.23
N ARG A 10 3.20 3.61 9.80
CA ARG A 10 2.17 2.56 9.96
C ARG A 10 1.02 2.72 8.98
N CYS A 11 0.55 1.60 8.46
CA CYS A 11 -0.52 1.54 7.48
C CYS A 11 -1.41 0.33 7.76
N GLY A 12 -2.60 0.28 7.17
CA GLY A 12 -3.51 -0.84 7.39
C GLY A 12 -4.76 -0.50 8.17
N PRO A 13 -5.77 -1.40 8.14
CA PRO A 13 -7.01 -1.25 8.91
C PRO A 13 -6.73 -1.20 10.42
N SER A 14 -5.74 -1.95 10.91
CA SER A 14 -5.31 -1.93 12.30
C SER A 14 -4.78 -0.58 12.77
N PHE A 15 -4.36 0.29 11.84
CA PHE A 15 -3.86 1.63 12.10
C PHE A 15 -4.85 2.70 11.61
N GLY A 16 -6.16 2.40 11.62
CA GLY A 16 -7.20 3.35 11.22
C GLY A 16 -7.33 3.52 9.70
N GLY A 17 -6.97 2.50 8.92
CA GLY A 17 -7.05 2.54 7.46
C GLY A 17 -6.08 3.54 6.85
N ARG A 18 -4.90 3.72 7.47
CA ARG A 18 -3.86 4.62 6.98
C ARG A 18 -3.21 4.06 5.71
N THR A 19 -2.87 4.96 4.79
CA THR A 19 -2.12 4.66 3.56
C THR A 19 -0.69 5.17 3.65
N CYS A 20 0.23 4.52 2.95
CA CYS A 20 1.60 4.98 2.79
C CYS A 20 1.76 5.90 1.57
N LEU A 21 0.75 6.00 0.71
CA LEU A 21 0.79 6.81 -0.50
C LEU A 21 1.05 8.29 -0.17
N GLY A 22 2.12 8.86 -0.72
CA GLY A 22 2.56 10.24 -0.45
C GLY A 22 3.23 10.43 0.92
N SER A 23 3.63 9.35 1.57
CA SER A 23 4.33 9.38 2.85
C SER A 23 5.84 9.35 2.64
N GLU A 24 6.61 10.00 3.53
CA GLU A 24 8.08 10.10 3.39
C GLU A 24 8.80 8.74 3.49
N TRP A 25 8.16 7.73 4.09
CA TRP A 25 8.71 6.38 4.19
C TRP A 25 8.55 5.56 2.90
N GLY A 26 7.74 6.03 1.94
CA GLY A 26 7.41 5.34 0.70
C GLY A 26 5.95 4.96 0.60
N ASP A 27 5.52 4.53 -0.58
CA ASP A 27 4.10 4.40 -0.93
C ASP A 27 3.47 3.03 -0.64
N CYS A 28 4.28 2.04 -0.29
CA CYS A 28 3.82 0.66 -0.13
C CYS A 28 3.60 0.31 1.34
N CYS A 29 2.52 -0.40 1.60
CA CYS A 29 2.23 -0.94 2.92
C CYS A 29 2.61 -2.42 2.98
N SER A 30 3.55 -2.81 3.82
CA SER A 30 3.89 -4.23 4.02
C SER A 30 2.83 -4.97 4.84
N GLN A 31 2.86 -6.30 4.80
CA GLN A 31 2.03 -7.24 5.55
C GLN A 31 2.11 -7.00 7.06
N TYR A 32 3.24 -6.46 7.51
CA TYR A 32 3.51 -6.09 8.90
C TYR A 32 3.00 -4.68 9.26
N SER A 33 2.18 -4.08 8.40
CA SER A 33 1.60 -2.74 8.60
C SER A 33 2.67 -1.65 8.66
N TYR A 34 3.71 -1.76 7.84
CA TYR A 34 4.79 -0.78 7.75
C TYR A 34 4.90 -0.15 6.36
N CYS A 35 5.14 1.15 6.32
CA CYS A 35 5.38 1.89 5.09
C CYS A 35 6.83 1.72 4.62
N GLY A 36 6.99 1.51 3.32
CA GLY A 36 8.28 1.42 2.66
C GLY A 36 8.16 1.63 1.16
N SER A 37 9.28 1.89 0.49
CA SER A 37 9.38 2.03 -0.96
C SER A 37 10.14 0.88 -1.64
N THR A 38 10.72 -0.04 -0.87
CA THR A 38 11.50 -1.15 -1.42
C THR A 38 10.63 -2.35 -1.76
N LEU A 39 11.15 -3.26 -2.59
CA LEU A 39 10.46 -4.47 -3.01
C LEU A 39 9.96 -5.32 -1.83
N ALA A 40 10.72 -5.41 -0.73
CA ALA A 40 10.26 -6.13 0.45
C ALA A 40 8.92 -5.62 1.04
N TYR A 41 8.57 -4.34 0.78
CA TYR A 41 7.32 -3.71 1.23
C TYR A 41 6.28 -3.65 0.10
N CYS A 42 6.74 -3.49 -1.14
CA CYS A 42 5.91 -3.31 -2.32
C CYS A 42 5.54 -4.61 -3.04
N GLU A 43 6.28 -5.70 -2.83
CA GLU A 43 6.02 -6.98 -3.48
C GLU A 43 4.62 -7.47 -3.14
N ALA A 44 3.87 -7.92 -4.13
CA ALA A 44 2.48 -8.31 -3.91
C ALA A 44 2.29 -9.48 -2.92
N LYS A 45 3.34 -10.28 -2.68
CA LYS A 45 3.33 -11.32 -1.65
C LYS A 45 3.43 -10.74 -0.24
N THR A 46 4.14 -9.63 -0.09
CA THR A 46 4.45 -9.01 1.20
C THR A 46 3.73 -7.68 1.41
N CYS A 47 3.04 -7.15 0.42
CA CYS A 47 2.33 -5.88 0.47
C CYS A 47 0.87 -6.09 0.86
N GLN A 48 0.39 -5.39 1.90
CA GLN A 48 -1.02 -5.33 2.22
C GLN A 48 -1.77 -4.49 1.20
N LYS A 49 -2.89 -5.02 0.73
CA LYS A 49 -3.89 -4.27 -0.03
C LYS A 49 -4.75 -3.47 0.94
N VAL A 50 -4.17 -2.41 1.50
CA VAL A 50 -4.91 -1.51 2.40
C VAL A 50 -5.66 -0.51 1.54
N GLY A 51 -6.93 -0.82 1.29
CA GLY A 51 -7.77 -0.03 0.40
C GLY A 51 -7.33 -0.08 -1.07
N ALA A 52 -8.09 0.62 -1.92
CA ALA A 52 -7.88 0.65 -3.36
C ALA A 52 -6.71 1.54 -3.81
N LEU A 53 -5.74 1.85 -2.95
CA LEU A 53 -4.71 2.88 -3.24
C LEU A 53 -3.28 2.47 -2.83
N THR A 54 -3.08 1.25 -2.32
CA THR A 54 -1.71 0.79 -2.02
C THR A 54 -1.02 0.36 -3.31
N SER A 55 0.12 0.98 -3.62
CA SER A 55 0.95 0.73 -4.81
C SER A 55 1.81 -0.53 -4.66
N CYS A 56 1.18 -1.68 -4.41
CA CYS A 56 1.88 -2.97 -4.41
C CYS A 56 2.43 -3.26 -5.81
N SER A 57 3.74 -3.07 -5.99
CA SER A 57 4.45 -3.21 -7.25
C SER A 57 4.69 -4.70 -7.54
N HIS A 58 3.98 -5.26 -8.51
CA HIS A 58 4.31 -6.57 -9.08
C HIS A 58 5.49 -6.40 -10.05
N LEU A 59 6.59 -7.11 -9.83
CA LEU A 59 7.60 -7.30 -10.89
C LEU A 59 7.01 -8.25 -11.94
N GLY A 60 6.66 -7.70 -13.12
CA GLY A 60 6.52 -8.47 -14.35
C GLY A 60 5.11 -8.58 -14.91
N TYR A 61 4.75 -7.63 -15.79
CA TYR A 61 3.86 -7.70 -16.97
C TYR A 61 2.83 -8.87 -17.00
N THR A 62 1.51 -8.68 -17.09
CA THR A 62 0.75 -7.73 -17.92
C THR A 62 -0.75 -7.76 -17.54
N LEU A 63 -1.40 -6.62 -17.78
CA LEU A 63 -2.83 -6.41 -18.05
C LEU A 63 -3.84 -6.29 -16.88
N ILE A 64 -4.44 -5.09 -16.81
CA ILE A 64 -5.81 -4.79 -16.35
C ILE A 64 -6.17 -5.07 -14.89
N THR A 65 -5.50 -4.41 -13.95
CA THR A 65 -6.30 -3.80 -12.88
C THR A 65 -5.57 -2.55 -12.40
N HIS A 66 -5.94 -1.44 -13.02
CA HIS A 66 -6.09 -0.21 -12.25
C HIS A 66 -6.65 -0.59 -10.88
N CYS A 67 -6.10 0.03 -9.85
CA CYS A 67 -6.79 0.24 -8.59
C CYS A 67 -8.09 1.06 -8.79
N LEU A 68 -9.00 0.65 -9.68
CA LEU A 68 -10.44 0.84 -9.56
C LEU A 68 -10.90 -0.41 -8.78
N GLY A 69 -11.26 -0.30 -7.51
CA GLY A 69 -12.45 0.45 -7.17
C GLY A 69 -13.74 -0.20 -7.71
N LEU A 70 -13.74 -1.50 -8.02
CA LEU A 70 -14.96 -2.25 -8.38
C LEU A 70 -15.35 -3.27 -7.29
N ARG A 71 -15.63 -2.75 -6.10
CA ARG A 71 -16.93 -2.85 -5.41
C ARG A 71 -16.93 -1.97 -4.18
#